data_AF-A0A1Z9M682-F1
#
_entry.id   AF-A0A1Z9M682-F1
#
_cell.length_a   1.000
_cell.length_b   1.000
_cell.length_c   1.000
_cell.angle_alpha   90.00
_cell.angle_beta   90.00
_cell.angle_gamma   90.00
#
_symmetry.space_group_name_H-M   'P 1'
#
loop_
_entity.id
_entity.type
_entity.pdbx_description
1 polymer ?
#
loop_
_entity_poly.entity_id
_entity_poly.type
_entity_poly.pdbx_seq_one_letter_code
_entity_poly.pdbx_strand_id
1 'polypeptide(L)'
;MNLIGYACVNINLYRPKLFNSSSVPVFTHRSCVKKTFQTKGIDYVSDLALKNCLDLKKIILWNKQHGFKFFRISSDMFPWNSFYNLKDLKDYSTIVNILNEIGGIVSKNSMRITAHPGPFNILSSTKESVIENTLKDLSCHGEVFDLLGLSSTCYNKINIHVGATYGNKQESLKTFCENYKKLPSNVRKRLTVENDDRNSMYSTLDLYNGVYKEIGVPIVFDFHHHKFCNGGLTEKEALELALKTWPEDVIPVVHYSESCSIEKNDFSIKPHAHSDYVYERIEDYGHVFDVMIEAKQKELSVIKYNELHR
;
A
#
# COMPACT_ATOMS: atom_id res chain seq x y z
N MET A 1 -6.55 15.61 14.48
CA MET A 1 -6.99 15.75 13.07
C MET A 1 -6.40 14.59 12.29
N ASN A 2 -7.23 13.85 11.58
CA ASN A 2 -6.86 12.63 10.85
C ASN A 2 -5.86 12.95 9.73
N LEU A 3 -4.81 12.14 9.56
CA LEU A 3 -3.92 12.28 8.42
C LEU A 3 -4.65 11.82 7.15
N ILE A 4 -4.50 12.58 6.07
CA ILE A 4 -4.96 12.18 4.74
C ILE A 4 -3.73 12.09 3.85
N GLY A 5 -3.56 10.94 3.21
CA GLY A 5 -2.41 10.61 2.38
C GLY A 5 -2.79 10.18 0.98
N TYR A 6 -1.77 9.99 0.15
CA TYR A 6 -1.91 9.50 -1.21
C TYR A 6 -0.85 8.43 -1.52
N ALA A 7 -1.04 7.72 -2.64
CA ALA A 7 -0.27 6.52 -2.96
C ALA A 7 0.70 6.64 -4.15
N CYS A 8 1.93 6.16 -3.92
CA CYS A 8 2.99 5.78 -4.87
C CYS A 8 3.62 6.90 -5.69
N VAL A 9 2.81 7.73 -6.35
CA VAL A 9 3.26 8.74 -7.32
C VAL A 9 2.80 10.11 -6.87
N ASN A 10 3.64 11.12 -7.04
CA ASN A 10 3.27 12.52 -6.90
C ASN A 10 3.13 13.13 -8.30
N ILE A 11 1.94 13.58 -8.70
CA ILE A 11 1.64 14.08 -10.05
C ILE A 11 2.42 15.35 -10.37
N ASN A 12 2.60 16.26 -9.42
CA ASN A 12 3.44 17.45 -9.58
C ASN A 12 4.86 17.10 -10.01
N LEU A 13 5.47 16.14 -9.31
CA LEU A 13 6.84 15.73 -9.58
C LEU A 13 6.96 14.75 -10.77
N TYR A 14 5.93 13.94 -11.02
CA TYR A 14 5.92 12.96 -12.11
C TYR A 14 5.60 13.59 -13.47
N ARG A 15 4.72 14.60 -13.49
CA ARG A 15 4.29 15.31 -14.70
C ARG A 15 4.57 16.82 -14.57
N PRO A 16 5.84 17.23 -14.40
CA PRO A 16 6.21 18.63 -14.14
C PRO A 16 5.74 19.60 -15.23
N LYS A 17 5.62 19.12 -16.48
CA LYS A 17 5.10 19.91 -17.61
C LYS A 17 3.65 20.38 -17.42
N LEU A 18 2.82 19.64 -16.68
CA LEU A 18 1.44 20.07 -16.35
C LEU A 18 1.43 21.29 -15.42
N PHE A 19 2.56 21.56 -14.76
CA PHE A 19 2.74 22.66 -13.80
C PHE A 19 3.79 23.66 -14.28
N ASN A 20 3.95 23.78 -15.61
CA ASN A 20 4.89 24.71 -16.25
C ASN A 20 6.34 24.58 -15.77
N SER A 21 6.75 23.39 -15.31
CA SER A 21 8.10 23.10 -14.85
C SER A 21 8.88 22.28 -15.90
N SER A 22 10.10 22.71 -16.17
CA SER A 22 11.05 22.01 -17.06
C SER A 22 11.87 20.93 -16.35
N SER A 23 11.54 20.61 -15.09
CA SER A 23 12.23 19.58 -14.31
C SER A 23 12.03 18.19 -14.92
N VAL A 24 12.95 17.27 -14.63
CA VAL A 24 12.82 15.86 -15.03
C VAL A 24 11.76 15.14 -14.17
N PRO A 25 10.98 14.20 -14.74
CA PRO A 25 10.03 13.39 -13.97
C PRO A 25 10.68 12.62 -12.82
N VAL A 26 10.05 12.68 -11.64
CA VAL A 26 10.43 11.94 -10.44
C VAL A 26 9.40 10.85 -10.18
N PHE A 27 9.86 9.61 -10.01
CA PHE A 27 8.99 8.45 -9.72
C PHE A 27 9.80 7.29 -9.14
N THR A 28 9.13 6.35 -8.47
CA THR A 28 9.80 5.31 -7.67
C THR A 28 9.41 3.89 -8.07
N HIS A 29 9.01 3.70 -9.33
CA HIS A 29 8.57 2.41 -9.89
C HIS A 29 9.31 2.06 -11.19
N ARG A 30 10.57 2.50 -11.33
CA ARG A 30 11.40 2.06 -12.46
C ARG A 30 11.60 0.56 -12.37
N SER A 31 11.28 -0.13 -13.45
CA SER A 31 11.42 -1.59 -13.59
C SER A 31 11.88 -1.95 -15.01
N CYS A 32 12.02 -3.24 -15.28
CA CYS A 32 12.34 -3.76 -16.60
C CYS A 32 11.60 -5.07 -16.86
N VAL A 33 11.45 -5.45 -18.12
CA VAL A 33 10.83 -6.73 -18.49
C VAL A 33 11.79 -7.89 -18.25
N LYS A 34 11.25 -9.12 -18.14
CA LYS A 34 12.01 -10.35 -17.85
C LYS A 34 13.22 -10.53 -18.76
N LYS A 35 13.04 -10.29 -20.07
CA LYS A 35 14.13 -10.37 -21.06
C LYS A 35 15.28 -9.45 -20.70
N THR A 36 14.99 -8.20 -20.33
CA THR A 36 16.02 -7.23 -19.94
C THR A 36 16.73 -7.64 -18.65
N PHE A 37 16.00 -8.13 -17.65
CA PHE A 37 16.59 -8.65 -16.42
C PHE A 37 17.52 -9.85 -16.71
N GLN A 38 17.10 -10.81 -17.53
CA GLN A 38 17.91 -11.97 -17.90
C GLN A 38 19.17 -11.60 -18.69
N THR A 39 19.10 -10.56 -19.53
CA THR A 39 20.25 -10.12 -20.33
C THR A 39 21.20 -9.20 -19.56
N LYS A 40 20.67 -8.27 -18.75
CA LYS A 40 21.49 -7.26 -18.05
C LYS A 40 21.80 -7.58 -16.59
N GLY A 41 21.12 -8.56 -16.01
CA GLY A 41 21.39 -9.08 -14.67
C GLY A 41 21.08 -8.12 -13.52
N ILE A 42 21.63 -8.47 -12.36
CA ILE A 42 21.42 -7.78 -11.08
C ILE A 42 21.95 -6.33 -11.07
N ASP A 43 23.04 -6.05 -11.78
CA ASP A 43 23.63 -4.72 -11.83
C ASP A 43 22.68 -3.68 -12.43
N TYR A 44 21.90 -4.08 -13.44
CA TYR A 44 20.93 -3.17 -14.05
C TYR A 44 19.74 -2.88 -13.15
N VAL A 45 19.23 -3.88 -12.42
CA VAL A 45 18.16 -3.63 -11.45
C VAL A 45 18.66 -2.86 -10.23
N SER A 46 19.95 -2.99 -9.86
CA SER A 46 20.63 -2.13 -8.88
C SER A 46 20.58 -0.66 -9.30
N ASP A 47 20.92 -0.35 -10.56
CA ASP A 47 20.85 1.02 -11.09
C ASP A 47 19.42 1.60 -11.03
N LEU A 48 18.40 0.77 -11.29
CA LEU A 48 16.99 1.19 -11.22
C LEU A 48 16.55 1.40 -9.77
N ALA A 49 16.89 0.48 -8.86
CA ALA A 49 16.58 0.57 -7.44
C ALA A 49 17.22 1.80 -6.79
N LEU A 50 18.49 2.10 -7.12
CA LEU A 50 19.16 3.31 -6.65
C LEU A 50 18.44 4.58 -7.13
N LYS A 51 18.05 4.65 -8.41
CA LYS A 51 17.27 5.78 -8.94
C LYS A 51 15.91 5.92 -8.26
N ASN A 52 15.23 4.81 -7.97
CA ASN A 52 13.97 4.82 -7.23
C ASN A 52 14.16 5.35 -5.80
N CYS A 53 15.24 4.97 -5.09
CA CYS A 53 15.55 5.49 -3.76
C CYS A 53 15.87 6.99 -3.76
N LEU A 54 16.67 7.45 -4.73
CA LEU A 54 16.96 8.87 -4.91
C LEU A 54 15.70 9.70 -5.17
N ASP A 55 14.77 9.19 -5.97
CA ASP A 55 13.50 9.86 -6.25
C ASP A 55 12.52 9.78 -5.08
N LEU A 56 12.54 8.70 -4.29
CA LEU A 56 11.76 8.64 -3.04
C LEU A 56 12.16 9.79 -2.12
N LYS A 57 13.47 10.06 -1.98
CA LYS A 57 13.95 11.20 -1.17
C LYS A 57 13.35 12.52 -1.65
N LYS A 58 13.27 12.75 -2.96
CA LYS A 58 12.66 13.96 -3.53
C LYS A 58 11.17 14.05 -3.21
N ILE A 59 10.42 12.95 -3.33
CA ILE A 59 9.00 12.91 -2.98
C ILE A 59 8.79 13.20 -1.48
N ILE A 60 9.59 12.59 -0.60
CA ILE A 60 9.50 12.82 0.85
C ILE A 60 9.82 14.26 1.23
N LEU A 61 10.83 14.87 0.61
CA LEU A 61 11.15 16.29 0.81
C LEU A 61 10.01 17.19 0.32
N TRP A 62 9.41 16.88 -0.82
CA TRP A 62 8.25 17.61 -1.33
C TRP A 62 7.05 17.47 -0.40
N ASN A 63 6.76 16.27 0.08
CA ASN A 63 5.69 15.99 1.03
C ASN A 63 5.85 16.81 2.31
N LYS A 64 7.06 16.83 2.86
CA LYS A 64 7.41 17.69 3.99
C LYS A 64 7.10 19.16 3.70
N GLN A 65 7.53 19.67 2.55
CA GLN A 65 7.34 21.08 2.16
C GLN A 65 5.86 21.46 1.99
N HIS A 66 5.01 20.51 1.57
CA HIS A 66 3.60 20.74 1.27
C HIS A 66 2.65 20.19 2.37
N GLY A 67 3.19 19.76 3.51
CA GLY A 67 2.40 19.33 4.66
C GLY A 67 1.78 17.93 4.55
N PHE A 68 2.18 17.11 3.57
CA PHE A 68 1.71 15.73 3.47
C PHE A 68 2.44 14.84 4.48
N LYS A 69 1.71 14.41 5.52
CA LYS A 69 2.25 13.55 6.57
C LYS A 69 1.93 12.08 6.40
N PHE A 70 1.12 11.69 5.43
CA PHE A 70 0.80 10.28 5.18
C PHE A 70 1.06 9.93 3.72
N PHE A 71 1.91 8.92 3.48
CA PHE A 71 2.28 8.52 2.13
C PHE A 71 2.47 7.01 2.03
N ARG A 72 1.92 6.42 0.96
CA ARG A 72 2.22 5.02 0.62
C ARG A 72 3.33 4.98 -0.43
N ILE A 73 4.46 4.36 -0.11
CA ILE A 73 5.55 4.20 -1.08
C ILE A 73 5.18 3.18 -2.15
N SER A 74 5.83 3.29 -3.31
CA SER A 74 5.69 2.31 -4.39
C SER A 74 6.25 0.95 -3.97
N SER A 75 5.51 -0.12 -4.25
CA SER A 75 5.98 -1.50 -4.04
C SER A 75 6.99 -1.96 -5.10
N ASP A 76 7.06 -1.25 -6.24
CA ASP A 76 8.00 -1.52 -7.33
C ASP A 76 9.35 -0.81 -7.18
N MET A 77 9.71 -0.36 -5.96
CA MET A 77 10.97 0.34 -5.71
C MET A 77 12.19 -0.52 -6.02
N PHE A 78 12.09 -1.83 -5.75
CA PHE A 78 13.13 -2.82 -5.98
C PHE A 78 12.64 -3.83 -7.02
N PRO A 79 12.85 -3.57 -8.32
CA PRO A 79 12.31 -4.42 -9.36
C PRO A 79 12.96 -5.81 -9.31
N TRP A 80 12.16 -6.86 -9.48
CA TRP A 80 12.62 -8.26 -9.43
C TRP A 80 13.19 -8.72 -8.08
N ASN A 81 12.84 -8.06 -6.97
CA ASN A 81 13.32 -8.39 -5.61
C ASN A 81 13.11 -9.86 -5.18
N SER A 82 12.19 -10.62 -5.78
CA SER A 82 12.02 -12.05 -5.48
C SER A 82 13.18 -12.93 -6.00
N PHE A 83 14.09 -12.37 -6.81
CA PHE A 83 15.20 -13.09 -7.45
C PHE A 83 16.59 -12.76 -6.87
N TYR A 84 16.70 -11.84 -5.92
CA TYR A 84 17.96 -11.46 -5.27
C TYR A 84 17.73 -10.94 -3.85
N ASN A 85 18.77 -10.88 -3.02
CA ASN A 85 18.69 -10.17 -1.74
C ASN A 85 19.17 -8.73 -1.93
N LEU A 86 18.65 -7.76 -1.18
CA LEU A 86 19.06 -6.35 -1.33
C LEU A 86 20.58 -6.16 -1.20
N LYS A 87 21.22 -6.91 -0.29
CA LYS A 87 22.68 -6.91 -0.09
C LYS A 87 23.50 -7.37 -1.31
N ASP A 88 22.88 -8.06 -2.26
CA ASP A 88 23.53 -8.55 -3.48
C ASP A 88 23.62 -7.43 -4.55
N LEU A 89 22.93 -6.30 -4.35
CA LEU A 89 22.99 -5.13 -5.24
C LEU A 89 24.36 -4.45 -5.14
N LYS A 90 25.01 -4.17 -6.28
CA LYS A 90 26.28 -3.42 -6.32
C LYS A 90 26.20 -2.05 -5.63
N ASP A 91 25.02 -1.43 -5.62
CA ASP A 91 24.78 -0.11 -5.02
C ASP A 91 24.22 -0.18 -3.59
N TYR A 92 24.23 -1.36 -2.95
CA TYR A 92 23.57 -1.59 -1.66
C TYR A 92 23.97 -0.56 -0.59
N SER A 93 25.26 -0.32 -0.39
CA SER A 93 25.75 0.65 0.62
C SER A 93 25.19 2.05 0.39
N THR A 94 25.10 2.49 -0.87
CA THR A 94 24.54 3.80 -1.24
C THR A 94 23.03 3.83 -1.00
N ILE A 95 22.32 2.75 -1.37
CA ILE A 95 20.88 2.59 -1.11
C ILE A 95 20.60 2.66 0.39
N VAL A 96 21.35 1.94 1.22
CA VAL A 96 21.22 1.96 2.69
C VAL A 96 21.41 3.37 3.23
N ASN A 97 22.43 4.10 2.78
CA ASN A 97 22.65 5.49 3.22
C ASN A 97 21.46 6.40 2.85
N ILE A 98 20.95 6.30 1.62
CA ILE A 98 19.81 7.10 1.16
C ILE A 98 18.55 6.77 1.96
N LEU A 99 18.24 5.49 2.18
CA LEU A 99 17.07 5.07 2.96
C LEU A 99 17.17 5.55 4.42
N ASN A 100 18.34 5.44 5.06
CA ASN A 100 18.54 5.99 6.40
C ASN A 100 18.32 7.50 6.46
N GLU A 101 18.81 8.26 5.47
CA GLU A 101 18.56 9.70 5.39
C GLU A 101 17.06 10.02 5.22
N ILE A 102 16.35 9.26 4.39
CA ILE A 102 14.89 9.38 4.22
C ILE A 102 14.18 9.10 5.55
N GLY A 103 14.58 8.03 6.24
CA GLY A 103 14.09 7.67 7.57
C GLY A 103 14.21 8.79 8.59
N GLY A 104 15.39 9.43 8.62
CA GLY A 104 15.64 10.60 9.46
C GLY A 104 14.70 11.78 9.13
N ILE A 105 14.35 12.00 7.86
CA ILE A 105 13.38 13.03 7.46
C ILE A 105 11.97 12.63 7.91
N VAL A 106 11.56 11.39 7.65
CA VAL A 106 10.23 10.85 8.00
C VAL A 106 9.98 10.97 9.49
N SER A 107 10.92 10.51 10.32
CA SER A 107 10.85 10.57 11.78
C SER A 107 10.74 12.01 12.30
N LYS A 108 11.65 12.90 11.86
CA LYS A 108 11.68 14.32 12.30
C LYS A 108 10.41 15.11 11.94
N ASN A 109 9.64 14.66 10.96
CA ASN A 109 8.44 15.35 10.47
C ASN A 109 7.14 14.60 10.80
N SER A 110 7.22 13.56 11.65
CA SER A 110 6.09 12.71 12.06
C SER A 110 5.28 12.20 10.87
N MET A 111 5.97 11.75 9.81
CA MET A 111 5.32 11.21 8.62
C MET A 111 5.01 9.72 8.83
N ARG A 112 3.80 9.30 8.46
CA ARG A 112 3.38 7.91 8.39
C ARG A 112 3.67 7.36 7.00
N ILE A 113 4.43 6.27 6.94
CA ILE A 113 4.81 5.59 5.70
C ILE A 113 4.26 4.17 5.71
N THR A 114 3.63 3.77 4.61
CA THR A 114 3.04 2.43 4.41
C THR A 114 3.37 1.89 3.02
N ALA A 115 3.08 0.61 2.79
CA ALA A 115 3.20 -0.04 1.50
C ALA A 115 1.95 -0.89 1.22
N HIS A 116 1.71 -1.18 -0.05
CA HIS A 116 0.69 -2.14 -0.48
C HIS A 116 1.27 -2.99 -1.61
N PRO A 117 1.97 -4.09 -1.29
CA PRO A 117 2.50 -5.01 -2.28
C PRO A 117 1.40 -5.50 -3.24
N GLY A 118 1.76 -5.70 -4.50
CA GLY A 118 0.81 -5.97 -5.57
C GLY A 118 0.08 -7.32 -5.46
N PRO A 119 -0.88 -7.60 -6.36
CA PRO A 119 -1.82 -8.74 -6.27
C PRO A 119 -1.16 -10.11 -6.44
N PHE A 120 0.14 -10.18 -6.70
CA PHE A 120 0.90 -11.43 -6.79
C PHE A 120 1.33 -11.98 -5.42
N ASN A 121 1.20 -11.19 -4.35
CA ASN A 121 1.45 -11.61 -2.98
C ASN A 121 0.25 -12.37 -2.41
N ILE A 122 0.18 -13.67 -2.69
CA ILE A 122 -0.98 -14.50 -2.39
C ILE A 122 -0.60 -15.55 -1.34
N LEU A 123 -0.73 -15.18 -0.06
CA LEU A 123 -0.48 -16.11 1.05
C LEU A 123 -1.51 -17.24 1.13
N SER A 124 -2.69 -17.10 0.51
CA SER A 124 -3.68 -18.18 0.41
C SER A 124 -3.34 -19.25 -0.63
N SER A 125 -2.24 -19.11 -1.37
CA SER A 125 -1.87 -20.07 -2.41
C SER A 125 -1.33 -21.38 -1.84
N THR A 126 -1.67 -22.50 -2.48
CA THR A 126 -1.07 -23.82 -2.20
C THR A 126 0.14 -24.11 -3.08
N LYS A 127 0.42 -23.27 -4.07
CA LYS A 127 1.58 -23.44 -4.96
C LYS A 127 2.84 -22.95 -4.28
N GLU A 128 3.80 -23.84 -4.04
CA GLU A 128 5.06 -23.55 -3.35
C GLU A 128 5.80 -22.36 -3.97
N SER A 129 5.93 -22.32 -5.31
CA SER A 129 6.60 -21.21 -6.01
C SER A 129 5.91 -19.86 -5.83
N VAL A 130 4.59 -19.82 -5.63
CA VAL A 130 3.85 -18.57 -5.34
C VAL A 130 4.13 -18.13 -3.91
N ILE A 131 4.15 -19.07 -2.97
CA ILE A 131 4.44 -18.79 -1.56
C ILE A 131 5.87 -18.33 -1.38
N GLU A 132 6.86 -19.00 -1.97
CA GLU A 132 8.26 -18.57 -1.90
C GLU A 132 8.46 -17.14 -2.43
N ASN A 133 7.85 -16.81 -3.57
CA ASN A 133 7.94 -15.45 -4.13
C ASN A 133 7.23 -14.43 -3.23
N THR A 134 6.06 -14.76 -2.68
CA THR A 134 5.34 -13.90 -1.73
C THR A 134 6.16 -13.65 -0.47
N LEU A 135 6.76 -14.69 0.12
CA LEU A 135 7.61 -14.56 1.30
C LEU A 135 8.82 -13.65 1.01
N LYS A 136 9.46 -13.80 -0.16
CA LYS A 136 10.60 -12.94 -0.56
C LYS A 136 10.18 -11.49 -0.79
N ASP A 137 9.10 -11.24 -1.54
CA ASP A 137 8.65 -9.88 -1.83
C ASP A 137 8.21 -9.15 -0.54
N LEU A 138 7.43 -9.80 0.32
CA LEU A 138 7.03 -9.21 1.60
C LEU A 138 8.22 -9.01 2.54
N SER A 139 9.20 -9.93 2.54
CA SER A 139 10.45 -9.75 3.30
C SER A 139 11.27 -8.57 2.81
N CYS A 140 11.32 -8.34 1.50
CA CYS A 140 11.95 -7.15 0.92
C CYS A 140 11.28 -5.86 1.42
N HIS A 141 9.94 -5.82 1.48
CA HIS A 141 9.23 -4.66 2.03
C HIS A 141 9.55 -4.44 3.51
N GLY A 142 9.62 -5.53 4.30
CA GLY A 142 10.06 -5.47 5.70
C GLY A 142 11.48 -4.93 5.87
N GLU A 143 12.43 -5.42 5.07
CA GLU A 143 13.82 -4.96 5.06
C GLU A 143 13.93 -3.48 4.69
N VAL A 144 13.21 -3.03 3.65
CA VAL A 144 13.18 -1.60 3.27
C VAL A 144 12.65 -0.73 4.41
N PHE A 145 11.62 -1.19 5.13
CA PHE A 145 11.07 -0.44 6.26
C PHE A 145 12.04 -0.38 7.44
N ASP A 146 12.78 -1.46 7.68
CA ASP A 146 13.84 -1.48 8.69
C ASP A 146 15.00 -0.53 8.31
N LEU A 147 15.41 -0.49 7.03
CA LEU A 147 16.43 0.44 6.52
C LEU A 147 15.99 1.91 6.55
N LEU A 148 14.69 2.17 6.45
CA LEU A 148 14.10 3.49 6.67
C LEU A 148 13.96 3.84 8.17
N GLY A 149 14.33 2.94 9.08
CA GLY A 149 14.16 3.13 10.52
C GLY A 149 12.70 3.24 10.98
N LEU A 150 11.76 2.66 10.22
CA LEU A 150 10.34 2.69 10.55
C LEU A 150 9.99 1.66 11.63
N SER A 151 8.96 1.96 12.43
CA SER A 151 8.53 1.06 13.49
C SER A 151 8.11 -0.30 12.95
N SER A 152 8.43 -1.38 13.68
CA SER A 152 7.93 -2.74 13.41
C SER A 152 6.53 -2.93 14.01
N THR A 153 5.57 -2.11 13.59
CA THR A 153 4.16 -2.16 14.01
C THR A 153 3.24 -1.87 12.83
N CYS A 154 1.95 -2.14 12.95
CA CYS A 154 0.96 -1.80 11.93
C CYS A 154 0.78 -0.27 11.75
N TYR A 155 1.40 0.59 12.57
CA TYR A 155 1.53 2.01 12.26
C TYR A 155 2.21 2.22 10.89
N ASN A 156 3.28 1.45 10.62
CA ASN A 156 3.94 1.37 9.32
C ASN A 156 3.50 0.10 8.58
N LYS A 157 2.20 0.02 8.24
CA LYS A 157 1.62 -1.18 7.67
C LYS A 157 2.18 -1.57 6.29
N ILE A 158 2.23 -2.88 6.07
CA ILE A 158 2.37 -3.53 4.78
C ILE A 158 1.02 -4.20 4.49
N ASN A 159 0.24 -3.59 3.62
CA ASN A 159 -1.13 -4.02 3.35
C ASN A 159 -1.20 -5.02 2.20
N ILE A 160 -1.99 -6.08 2.32
CA ILE A 160 -2.27 -7.01 1.21
C ILE A 160 -3.74 -7.43 1.22
N HIS A 161 -4.23 -7.91 0.09
CA HIS A 161 -5.46 -8.70 0.09
C HIS A 161 -5.14 -10.16 0.44
N VAL A 162 -6.14 -10.91 0.89
CA VAL A 162 -6.01 -12.38 1.05
C VAL A 162 -5.84 -13.04 -0.32
N GLY A 163 -6.45 -12.48 -1.37
CA GLY A 163 -6.29 -12.90 -2.75
C GLY A 163 -7.35 -13.90 -3.20
N ALA A 164 -6.97 -14.95 -3.91
CA ALA A 164 -7.94 -15.88 -4.48
C ALA A 164 -8.66 -16.71 -3.39
N THR A 165 -9.92 -17.06 -3.66
CA THR A 165 -10.73 -17.98 -2.82
C THR A 165 -10.64 -19.43 -3.24
N TYR A 166 -10.12 -19.71 -4.45
CA TYR A 166 -10.01 -21.06 -5.01
C TYR A 166 -11.31 -21.90 -4.92
N GLY A 167 -12.47 -21.24 -4.91
CA GLY A 167 -13.79 -21.89 -4.73
C GLY A 167 -14.18 -22.20 -3.29
N ASN A 168 -13.26 -22.05 -2.32
CA ASN A 168 -13.50 -22.27 -0.90
C ASN A 168 -12.79 -21.20 -0.04
N LYS A 169 -13.56 -20.19 0.40
CA LYS A 169 -13.06 -19.08 1.25
C LYS A 169 -12.43 -19.60 2.55
N GLN A 170 -13.07 -20.55 3.23
CA GLN A 170 -12.63 -21.01 4.55
C GLN A 170 -11.27 -21.71 4.48
N GLU A 171 -11.08 -22.58 3.49
CA GLU A 171 -9.81 -23.26 3.26
C GLU A 171 -8.70 -22.28 2.82
N SER A 172 -9.05 -21.29 2.00
CA SER A 172 -8.11 -20.25 1.57
C SER A 172 -7.66 -19.35 2.73
N LEU A 173 -8.57 -18.98 3.64
CA LEU A 173 -8.27 -18.21 4.85
C LEU A 173 -7.40 -19.02 5.83
N LYS A 174 -7.67 -20.32 5.98
CA LYS A 174 -6.81 -21.22 6.76
C LYS A 174 -5.40 -21.29 6.18
N THR A 175 -5.29 -21.48 4.87
CA THR A 175 -4.00 -21.51 4.15
C THR A 175 -3.24 -20.19 4.31
N PHE A 176 -3.95 -19.05 4.20
CA PHE A 176 -3.40 -17.73 4.47
C PHE A 176 -2.79 -17.65 5.87
N CYS A 177 -3.51 -18.10 6.90
CA CYS A 177 -3.05 -18.07 8.29
C CYS A 177 -1.85 -18.99 8.55
N GLU A 178 -1.81 -20.15 7.89
CA GLU A 178 -0.66 -21.07 7.96
C GLU A 178 0.59 -20.47 7.32
N ASN A 179 0.45 -19.89 6.12
CA ASN A 179 1.57 -19.25 5.42
C ASN A 179 2.01 -17.93 6.07
N TYR A 180 1.10 -17.18 6.69
CA TYR A 180 1.44 -16.00 7.48
C TYR A 180 2.49 -16.30 8.55
N LYS A 181 2.40 -17.46 9.22
CA LYS A 181 3.34 -17.86 10.29
C LYS A 181 4.78 -18.03 9.78
N LYS A 182 4.97 -18.25 8.48
CA LYS A 182 6.28 -18.38 7.81
C LYS A 182 6.95 -17.03 7.55
N LEU A 183 6.20 -15.93 7.62
CA LEU A 183 6.76 -14.58 7.44
C LEU A 183 7.70 -14.21 8.60
N PRO A 184 8.78 -13.47 8.30
CA PRO A 184 9.66 -12.96 9.35
C PRO A 184 8.92 -11.99 10.26
N SER A 185 9.38 -11.86 11.51
CA SER A 185 8.65 -11.12 12.55
C SER A 185 8.45 -9.64 12.19
N ASN A 186 9.43 -9.00 11.55
CA ASN A 186 9.39 -7.61 11.11
C ASN A 186 8.29 -7.35 10.05
N VAL A 187 7.93 -8.36 9.25
CA VAL A 187 6.80 -8.30 8.30
C VAL A 187 5.50 -8.62 9.02
N ARG A 188 5.46 -9.69 9.82
CA ARG A 188 4.24 -10.11 10.55
C ARG A 188 3.66 -9.01 11.42
N LYS A 189 4.52 -8.24 12.10
CA LYS A 189 4.13 -7.11 12.96
C LYS A 189 3.61 -5.88 12.19
N ARG A 190 3.88 -5.80 10.88
CA ARG A 190 3.46 -4.70 10.00
C ARG A 190 2.29 -5.10 9.11
N LEU A 191 2.03 -6.39 8.91
CA LEU A 191 1.06 -6.86 7.96
C LEU A 191 -0.36 -6.41 8.35
N THR A 192 -1.14 -5.97 7.37
CA THR A 192 -2.59 -5.78 7.48
C THR A 192 -3.28 -6.44 6.29
N VAL A 193 -4.56 -6.78 6.44
CA VAL A 193 -5.41 -7.29 5.35
C VAL A 193 -6.51 -6.29 5.01
N GLU A 194 -6.97 -6.29 3.77
CA GLU A 194 -8.00 -5.36 3.27
C GLU A 194 -9.16 -6.10 2.60
N ASN A 195 -10.40 -5.63 2.81
CA ASN A 195 -11.60 -6.17 2.15
C ASN A 195 -11.55 -5.94 0.64
N ASP A 196 -12.06 -6.90 -0.13
CA ASP A 196 -11.95 -6.94 -1.59
C ASP A 196 -13.15 -6.33 -2.31
N ASP A 197 -12.95 -6.02 -3.59
CA ASP A 197 -13.92 -5.36 -4.48
C ASP A 197 -14.85 -6.32 -5.23
N ARG A 198 -14.87 -7.61 -4.88
CA ARG A 198 -15.69 -8.61 -5.58
C ARG A 198 -16.50 -9.42 -4.58
N ASN A 199 -17.80 -9.60 -4.86
CA ASN A 199 -18.69 -10.36 -3.98
C ASN A 199 -18.21 -11.81 -3.72
N SER A 200 -17.49 -12.42 -4.67
CA SER A 200 -16.89 -13.75 -4.51
C SER A 200 -15.61 -13.78 -3.67
N MET A 201 -15.02 -12.62 -3.34
CA MET A 201 -13.82 -12.44 -2.52
C MET A 201 -14.20 -12.08 -1.08
N TYR A 202 -13.32 -11.43 -0.30
CA TYR A 202 -13.47 -11.34 1.15
C TYR A 202 -14.05 -9.99 1.60
N SER A 203 -15.15 -10.06 2.34
CA SER A 203 -15.72 -8.92 3.06
C SER A 203 -14.96 -8.66 4.37
N THR A 204 -15.18 -7.51 5.01
CA THR A 204 -14.65 -7.24 6.36
C THR A 204 -15.03 -8.32 7.38
N LEU A 205 -16.26 -8.85 7.28
CA LEU A 205 -16.73 -9.91 8.16
C LEU A 205 -15.98 -11.24 7.93
N ASP A 206 -15.70 -11.57 6.66
CA ASP A 206 -14.89 -12.75 6.31
C ASP A 206 -13.48 -12.63 6.91
N LEU A 207 -12.84 -11.46 6.74
CA LEU A 207 -11.50 -11.18 7.26
C LEU A 207 -11.45 -11.19 8.78
N TYR A 208 -12.47 -10.63 9.44
CA TYR A 208 -12.56 -10.65 10.90
C TYR A 208 -12.63 -12.08 11.43
N ASN A 209 -13.49 -12.92 10.83
CA ASN A 209 -13.69 -14.28 11.29
C ASN A 209 -12.54 -15.23 10.94
N GLY A 210 -11.96 -15.10 9.75
CA GLY A 210 -10.96 -16.06 9.25
C GLY A 210 -9.50 -15.62 9.32
N VAL A 211 -9.22 -14.35 9.59
CA VAL A 211 -7.85 -13.83 9.72
C VAL A 211 -7.63 -13.21 11.09
N TYR A 212 -8.41 -12.20 11.47
CA TYR A 212 -8.16 -11.48 12.72
C TYR A 212 -8.30 -12.38 13.95
N LYS A 213 -9.38 -13.16 14.06
CA LYS A 213 -9.58 -14.09 15.18
C LYS A 213 -8.48 -15.16 15.27
N GLU A 214 -7.92 -15.59 14.14
CA GLU A 214 -6.95 -16.69 14.08
C GLU A 214 -5.51 -16.24 14.36
N ILE A 215 -5.11 -15.08 13.82
CA ILE A 215 -3.72 -14.63 13.84
C ILE A 215 -3.53 -13.16 14.24
N GLY A 216 -4.61 -12.43 14.57
CA GLY A 216 -4.55 -11.06 15.09
C GLY A 216 -4.13 -9.99 14.08
N VAL A 217 -4.16 -10.28 12.78
CA VAL A 217 -3.77 -9.31 11.73
C VAL A 217 -4.85 -8.23 11.59
N PRO A 218 -4.51 -6.93 11.73
CA PRO A 218 -5.48 -5.85 11.60
C PRO A 218 -6.07 -5.73 10.19
N ILE A 219 -7.28 -5.19 10.13
CA ILE A 219 -8.05 -5.02 8.91
C ILE A 219 -8.07 -3.54 8.51
N VAL A 220 -7.57 -3.25 7.31
CA VAL A 220 -7.79 -1.97 6.64
C VAL A 220 -9.17 -2.04 5.98
N PHE A 221 -10.04 -1.11 6.37
CA PHE A 221 -11.33 -0.97 5.73
C PHE A 221 -11.19 -0.12 4.46
N ASP A 222 -11.62 -0.66 3.33
CA ASP A 222 -11.80 0.09 2.09
C ASP A 222 -13.28 0.34 1.82
N PHE A 223 -13.64 1.62 1.78
CA PHE A 223 -15.01 2.09 1.58
C PHE A 223 -15.56 1.73 0.19
N HIS A 224 -14.72 1.77 -0.85
CA HIS A 224 -15.13 1.50 -2.21
C HIS A 224 -15.37 0.01 -2.42
N HIS A 225 -14.44 -0.82 -1.96
CA HIS A 225 -14.53 -2.28 -2.01
C HIS A 225 -15.76 -2.79 -1.26
N HIS A 226 -16.08 -2.20 -0.11
CA HIS A 226 -17.23 -2.59 0.70
C HIS A 226 -18.56 -2.50 -0.09
N LYS A 227 -18.68 -1.56 -1.03
CA LYS A 227 -19.88 -1.44 -1.90
C LYS A 227 -20.11 -2.68 -2.77
N PHE A 228 -19.07 -3.47 -3.04
CA PHE A 228 -19.11 -4.66 -3.89
C PHE A 228 -18.99 -5.97 -3.12
N CYS A 229 -18.42 -5.95 -1.91
CA CYS A 229 -18.31 -7.10 -1.02
C CYS A 229 -18.62 -6.69 0.44
N ASN A 230 -19.90 -6.47 0.74
CA ASN A 230 -20.30 -5.97 2.07
C ASN A 230 -20.39 -7.06 3.15
N GLY A 231 -20.53 -8.33 2.77
CA GLY A 231 -20.68 -9.44 3.71
C GLY A 231 -21.95 -9.37 4.56
N GLY A 232 -22.97 -8.64 4.12
CA GLY A 232 -24.22 -8.42 4.85
C GLY A 232 -24.15 -7.39 5.98
N LEU A 233 -23.02 -6.70 6.16
CA LEU A 233 -22.89 -5.58 7.09
C LEU A 233 -23.20 -4.25 6.40
N THR A 234 -23.70 -3.29 7.17
CA THR A 234 -23.70 -1.88 6.76
C THR A 234 -22.27 -1.32 6.76
N GLU A 235 -22.05 -0.21 6.04
CA GLU A 235 -20.74 0.45 5.99
C GLU A 235 -20.22 0.81 7.38
N LYS A 236 -21.10 1.37 8.24
CA LYS A 236 -20.78 1.71 9.63
C LYS A 236 -20.37 0.47 10.45
N GLU A 237 -21.15 -0.62 10.38
CA GLU A 237 -20.85 -1.85 11.12
C GLU A 237 -19.52 -2.47 10.66
N ALA A 238 -19.28 -2.49 9.35
CA ALA A 238 -18.05 -3.02 8.77
C ALA A 238 -16.84 -2.15 9.16
N LEU A 239 -16.96 -0.82 9.08
CA LEU A 239 -15.92 0.10 9.54
C LEU A 239 -15.61 -0.14 11.01
N GLU A 240 -16.62 -0.11 11.89
CA GLU A 240 -16.44 -0.31 13.32
C GLU A 240 -15.81 -1.66 13.66
N LEU A 241 -16.18 -2.72 12.91
CA LEU A 241 -15.57 -4.03 13.04
C LEU A 241 -14.08 -4.01 12.66
N ALA A 242 -13.72 -3.35 11.55
CA ALA A 242 -12.33 -3.22 11.12
C ALA A 242 -11.51 -2.39 12.11
N LEU A 243 -12.01 -1.25 12.58
CA LEU A 243 -11.30 -0.38 13.52
C LEU A 243 -10.96 -1.09 14.83
N LYS A 244 -11.85 -1.95 15.34
CA LYS A 244 -11.63 -2.78 16.54
C LYS A 244 -10.47 -3.78 16.41
N THR A 245 -10.01 -4.07 15.19
CA THR A 245 -8.90 -5.00 14.97
C THR A 245 -7.51 -4.39 15.16
N TRP A 246 -7.44 -3.06 15.26
CA TRP A 246 -6.17 -2.36 15.41
C TRP A 246 -5.76 -2.28 16.89
N PRO A 247 -4.45 -2.32 17.21
CA PRO A 247 -3.95 -2.03 18.56
C PRO A 247 -4.41 -0.66 19.05
N GLU A 248 -4.72 -0.55 20.35
CA GLU A 248 -5.26 0.68 20.96
C GLU A 248 -4.34 1.90 20.79
N ASP A 249 -3.02 1.69 20.73
CA ASP A 249 -2.00 2.73 20.58
C ASP A 249 -1.68 3.09 19.11
N VAL A 250 -2.37 2.46 18.14
CA VAL A 250 -2.17 2.70 16.72
C VAL A 250 -3.45 3.23 16.08
N ILE A 251 -3.40 4.46 15.58
CA ILE A 251 -4.49 5.03 14.78
C ILE A 251 -4.73 4.13 13.55
N PRO A 252 -5.95 3.61 13.34
CA PRO A 252 -6.27 2.78 12.19
C PRO A 252 -6.06 3.49 10.86
N VAL A 253 -5.87 2.72 9.79
CA VAL A 253 -5.89 3.25 8.43
C VAL A 253 -7.08 2.68 7.69
N VAL A 254 -7.78 3.56 6.98
CA VAL A 254 -8.79 3.19 5.98
C VAL A 254 -8.30 3.60 4.59
N HIS A 255 -8.83 2.93 3.58
CA HIS A 255 -8.67 3.31 2.18
C HIS A 255 -9.97 3.91 1.66
N TYR A 256 -9.84 4.94 0.82
CA TYR A 256 -10.99 5.61 0.24
C TYR A 256 -10.76 5.90 -1.23
N SER A 257 -11.72 5.50 -2.06
CA SER A 257 -11.80 5.82 -3.47
C SER A 257 -13.26 5.97 -3.91
N GLU A 258 -13.45 6.60 -5.06
CA GLU A 258 -14.75 6.75 -5.70
C GLU A 258 -14.75 6.10 -7.08
N SER A 259 -15.95 5.90 -7.64
CA SER A 259 -16.09 5.27 -8.96
C SER A 259 -15.81 6.27 -10.08
N CYS A 260 -14.87 5.92 -10.97
CA CYS A 260 -14.62 6.61 -12.22
C CYS A 260 -15.86 6.61 -13.14
N SER A 261 -16.69 5.57 -13.04
CA SER A 261 -17.93 5.48 -13.83
C SER A 261 -18.92 6.58 -13.43
N ILE A 262 -19.03 6.85 -12.13
CA ILE A 262 -19.86 7.94 -11.59
C ILE A 262 -19.24 9.30 -11.95
N GLU A 263 -17.95 9.50 -11.70
CA GLU A 263 -17.25 10.76 -12.01
C GLU A 263 -17.38 11.17 -13.47
N LYS A 264 -17.28 10.21 -14.40
CA LYS A 264 -17.34 10.47 -15.85
C LYS A 264 -18.74 10.37 -16.44
N ASN A 265 -19.74 10.02 -15.61
CA ASN A 265 -21.09 9.70 -16.05
C ASN A 265 -21.09 8.70 -17.24
N ASP A 266 -20.24 7.68 -17.14
CA ASP A 266 -20.01 6.66 -18.17
C ASP A 266 -20.10 5.26 -17.54
N PHE A 267 -21.26 4.62 -17.71
CA PHE A 267 -21.56 3.29 -17.18
C PHE A 267 -20.93 2.13 -17.98
N SER A 268 -20.20 2.43 -19.07
CA SER A 268 -19.36 1.44 -19.74
C SER A 268 -18.05 1.17 -18.98
N ILE A 269 -17.61 2.13 -18.15
CA ILE A 269 -16.47 1.98 -17.25
C ILE A 269 -16.86 1.06 -16.11
N LYS A 270 -15.98 0.10 -15.77
CA LYS A 270 -16.21 -0.80 -14.63
C LYS A 270 -16.43 0.01 -13.35
N PRO A 271 -17.45 -0.30 -12.54
CA PRO A 271 -17.78 0.50 -11.36
C PRO A 271 -16.68 0.51 -10.30
N HIS A 272 -15.86 -0.55 -10.23
CA HIS A 272 -14.69 -0.69 -9.35
C HIS A 272 -13.50 0.19 -9.75
N ALA A 273 -13.50 0.80 -10.95
CA ALA A 273 -12.37 1.59 -11.41
C ALA A 273 -12.32 2.91 -10.62
N HIS A 274 -11.18 3.20 -10.00
CA HIS A 274 -11.03 4.43 -9.20
C HIS A 274 -11.10 5.70 -10.06
N SER A 275 -11.74 6.72 -9.50
CA SER A 275 -11.87 8.07 -10.05
C SER A 275 -10.52 8.80 -10.18
N ASP A 276 -10.53 9.88 -10.94
CA ASP A 276 -9.43 10.83 -11.05
C ASP A 276 -9.28 11.63 -9.75
N TYR A 277 -10.38 12.13 -9.17
CA TYR A 277 -10.44 12.83 -7.88
C TYR A 277 -11.48 12.23 -6.92
N VAL A 278 -11.40 12.62 -5.65
CA VAL A 278 -12.40 12.33 -4.60
C VAL A 278 -13.14 13.61 -4.27
N TYR A 279 -14.48 13.55 -4.24
CA TYR A 279 -15.37 14.70 -4.07
C TYR A 279 -16.26 14.57 -2.84
N GLU A 280 -16.70 13.36 -2.53
CA GLU A 280 -17.65 13.09 -1.45
C GLU A 280 -16.98 13.24 -0.09
N ARG A 281 -17.80 13.60 0.91
CA ARG A 281 -17.33 13.61 2.29
C ARG A 281 -17.08 12.17 2.74
N ILE A 282 -15.98 11.96 3.45
CA ILE A 282 -15.66 10.67 4.05
C ILE A 282 -16.42 10.60 5.36
N GLU A 283 -17.33 9.63 5.47
CA GLU A 283 -18.11 9.41 6.67
C GLU A 283 -17.26 8.74 7.75
N ASP A 284 -16.95 9.49 8.81
CA ASP A 284 -16.15 8.99 9.94
C ASP A 284 -16.99 8.27 11.00
N TYR A 285 -18.32 8.45 10.97
CA TYR A 285 -19.25 7.91 11.97
C TYR A 285 -18.85 8.23 13.42
N GLY A 286 -18.12 9.33 13.65
CA GLY A 286 -17.58 9.73 14.95
C GLY A 286 -16.26 9.06 15.35
N HIS A 287 -15.62 8.31 14.46
CA HIS A 287 -14.37 7.58 14.72
C HIS A 287 -13.12 8.33 14.23
N VAL A 288 -11.96 7.97 14.79
CA VAL A 288 -10.65 8.55 14.44
C VAL A 288 -9.83 7.52 13.67
N PHE A 289 -9.46 7.86 12.43
CA PHE A 289 -8.61 7.02 11.57
C PHE A 289 -7.87 7.86 10.53
N ASP A 290 -6.71 7.40 10.07
CA ASP A 290 -6.01 8.00 8.94
C ASP A 290 -6.56 7.47 7.61
N VAL A 291 -6.59 8.30 6.58
CA VAL A 291 -7.17 7.97 5.27
C VAL A 291 -6.09 7.92 4.20
N MET A 292 -5.98 6.80 3.49
CA MET A 292 -5.23 6.71 2.24
C MET A 292 -6.19 6.91 1.06
N ILE A 293 -6.04 8.03 0.34
CA ILE A 293 -6.81 8.30 -0.87
C ILE A 293 -6.22 7.52 -2.05
N GLU A 294 -7.05 6.69 -2.68
CA GLU A 294 -6.68 5.86 -3.82
C GLU A 294 -7.23 6.38 -5.16
N ALA A 295 -7.05 7.66 -5.45
CA ALA A 295 -7.44 8.25 -6.73
C ALA A 295 -6.30 8.24 -7.76
N LYS A 296 -6.61 8.47 -9.06
CA LYS A 296 -5.58 8.54 -10.11
C LYS A 296 -4.73 9.81 -10.05
N GLN A 297 -5.29 10.93 -9.56
CA GLN A 297 -4.57 12.21 -9.45
C GLN A 297 -3.81 12.41 -8.13
N LYS A 298 -3.75 11.37 -7.29
CA LYS A 298 -2.84 11.27 -6.14
C LYS A 298 -2.95 12.46 -5.18
N GLU A 299 -1.86 13.18 -4.94
CA GLU A 299 -1.82 14.32 -4.02
C GLU A 299 -2.79 15.43 -4.43
N LEU A 300 -3.07 15.59 -5.72
CA LEU A 300 -4.06 16.57 -6.19
C LEU A 300 -5.47 16.22 -5.74
N SER A 301 -5.79 14.93 -5.61
CA SER A 301 -7.07 14.47 -5.05
C SER A 301 -7.18 14.81 -3.58
N VAL A 302 -6.09 14.64 -2.81
CA VAL A 302 -6.06 15.04 -1.40
C VAL A 302 -6.20 16.56 -1.24
N ILE A 303 -5.53 17.35 -2.08
CA ILE A 303 -5.67 18.82 -2.10
C ILE A 303 -7.12 19.19 -2.37
N LYS A 304 -7.71 18.60 -3.43
CA LYS A 304 -9.10 18.87 -3.82
C LYS A 304 -10.09 18.51 -2.71
N TYR A 305 -9.91 17.36 -2.08
CA TYR A 305 -10.74 16.94 -0.96
C TYR A 305 -10.64 17.93 0.22
N ASN A 306 -9.42 18.37 0.57
CA ASN A 306 -9.24 19.35 1.63
C ASN A 306 -9.91 20.68 1.29
N GLU A 307 -9.81 21.19 0.06
CA GLU A 307 -10.51 22.41 -0.36
C GLU A 307 -12.04 22.33 -0.21
N LEU A 308 -12.61 21.15 -0.37
CA LEU A 308 -14.06 20.93 -0.29
C LEU A 308 -14.55 20.74 1.15
N HIS A 309 -13.74 20.14 2.02
CA HIS A 309 -14.20 19.59 3.31
C HIS A 309 -13.40 20.05 4.53
N ARG A 310 -12.36 20.87 4.38
CA ARG A 310 -11.51 21.37 5.49
C ARG A 310 -11.22 22.87 5.37
#